data_AF-A0A093ZSE9-F1
#
_entry.id   AF-A0A093ZSE9-F1
#
_cell.length_a   1.000
_cell.length_b   1.000
_cell.length_c   1.000
_cell.angle_alpha   90.00
_cell.angle_beta   90.00
_cell.angle_gamma   90.00
#
_symmetry.space_group_name_H-M   'P 1'
#
loop_
_entity.id
_entity.type
_entity.pdbx_description
1 polymer ?
#
loop_
_entity_poly.entity_id
_entity_poly.type
_entity_poly.pdbx_seq_one_letter_code
_entity_poly.pdbx_strand_id
1 'polypeptide(L)'
;PPNYSSFQTHLYTNSILHNLKPPITTDPHKLAAQARAVLPLTAYNYVAGGAGSCATMDANRAAFRRWALVPRMLRDTSAKKVGVELFGVKYDSPILMAPVGVQAIFNEEREIGLAKACADIGVPYIMSTASSSTIEEVAAASGSGHRWFQLYWPTSDAITRSLLSRAHANSFTVLVVTLDTWALSWRPADLDEGYIPFMSGTGNAVGFSDPAFRASLAASHNGATPESHVGLASAEEVEGVVGGEDCVEGDSRRRGCEEGGGGRDGWDYSLQPRRPPARRRGGVIGCPS
;
A
#
# COMPACT_ATOMS: atom_id res chain seq x y z
N PRO A 1 -24.77 11.68 -8.74
CA PRO A 1 -23.54 10.86 -8.83
C PRO A 1 -22.54 11.51 -9.78
N PRO A 2 -21.24 11.52 -9.43
CA PRO A 2 -20.22 12.11 -10.27
C PRO A 2 -20.18 11.45 -11.66
N ASN A 3 -20.10 12.29 -12.70
CA ASN A 3 -19.94 11.83 -14.07
C ASN A 3 -18.45 11.76 -14.41
N TYR A 4 -17.78 10.66 -14.06
CA TYR A 4 -16.34 10.51 -14.31
C TYR A 4 -15.93 10.67 -15.78
N SER A 5 -16.84 10.38 -16.74
CA SER A 5 -16.55 10.56 -18.17
C SER A 5 -16.47 12.03 -18.61
N SER A 6 -17.00 12.98 -17.83
CA SER A 6 -16.92 14.41 -18.17
C SER A 6 -15.49 14.95 -18.13
N PHE A 7 -14.57 14.28 -17.42
CA PHE A 7 -13.17 14.67 -17.37
C PHE A 7 -12.51 14.64 -18.76
N GLN A 8 -12.93 13.72 -19.64
CA GLN A 8 -12.47 13.69 -21.03
C GLN A 8 -12.87 14.97 -21.77
N THR A 9 -14.11 15.42 -21.60
CA THR A 9 -14.60 16.67 -22.20
C THR A 9 -13.81 17.86 -21.67
N HIS A 10 -13.51 17.91 -20.37
CA HIS A 10 -12.67 18.95 -19.78
C HIS A 10 -11.28 19.01 -20.44
N LEU A 11 -10.62 17.87 -20.64
CA LEU A 11 -9.32 17.80 -21.32
C LEU A 11 -9.38 18.29 -22.77
N TYR A 12 -10.41 17.90 -23.53
CA TYR A 12 -10.59 18.37 -24.90
C TYR A 12 -10.85 19.88 -24.96
N THR A 13 -11.74 20.40 -24.13
CA THR A 13 -12.05 21.83 -24.06
C THR A 13 -10.79 22.64 -23.77
N ASN A 14 -10.00 22.25 -22.77
CA ASN A 14 -8.75 22.93 -22.44
C ASN A 14 -7.73 22.86 -23.59
N SER A 15 -7.58 21.70 -24.22
CA SER A 15 -6.61 21.52 -25.30
C SER A 15 -7.00 22.30 -26.56
N ILE A 16 -8.29 22.31 -26.92
CA ILE A 16 -8.77 22.91 -28.18
C ILE A 16 -8.97 24.42 -28.04
N LEU A 17 -9.60 24.87 -26.95
CA LEU A 17 -9.96 26.28 -26.78
C LEU A 17 -8.87 27.11 -26.12
N HIS A 18 -8.02 26.48 -25.30
CA HIS A 18 -7.00 27.17 -24.51
C HIS A 18 -5.58 26.73 -24.85
N ASN A 19 -5.39 25.79 -25.79
CA ASN A 19 -4.09 25.20 -26.14
C ASN A 19 -3.33 24.63 -24.91
N LEU A 20 -4.07 24.17 -23.90
CA LEU A 20 -3.55 23.60 -22.67
C LEU A 20 -3.64 22.07 -22.74
N LYS A 21 -2.53 21.43 -23.14
CA LYS A 21 -2.41 19.96 -23.13
C LYS A 21 -2.23 19.44 -21.70
N PRO A 22 -2.72 18.23 -21.38
CA PRO A 22 -2.52 17.64 -20.06
C PRO A 22 -1.02 17.44 -19.79
N PRO A 23 -0.51 17.83 -18.60
CA PRO A 23 0.91 17.66 -18.25
C PRO A 23 1.27 16.18 -18.02
N ILE A 24 0.29 15.36 -17.62
CA ILE A 24 0.42 13.92 -17.42
C ILE A 24 -0.23 13.20 -18.59
N THR A 25 0.42 12.13 -19.07
CA THR A 25 -0.14 11.30 -20.14
C THR A 25 -1.48 10.69 -19.74
N THR A 26 -2.45 10.71 -20.66
CA THR A 26 -3.74 10.03 -20.49
C THR A 26 -3.69 8.54 -20.83
N ASP A 27 -2.53 8.03 -21.28
CA ASP A 27 -2.29 6.63 -21.58
C ASP A 27 -1.68 5.94 -20.34
N PRO A 28 -2.40 5.05 -19.65
CA PRO A 28 -1.90 4.40 -18.44
C PRO A 28 -0.65 3.55 -18.69
N HIS A 29 -0.39 3.12 -19.93
CA HIS A 29 0.83 2.38 -20.28
C HIS A 29 2.08 3.26 -20.34
N LYS A 30 1.93 4.59 -20.42
CA LYS A 30 3.03 5.55 -20.51
C LYS A 30 3.36 6.25 -19.20
N LEU A 31 2.53 6.11 -18.17
CA LEU A 31 2.75 6.74 -16.86
C LEU A 31 4.11 6.36 -16.25
N ALA A 32 4.47 5.08 -16.30
CA ALA A 32 5.76 4.62 -15.79
C ALA A 32 6.94 5.23 -16.56
N ALA A 33 6.87 5.26 -17.89
CA ALA A 33 7.91 5.87 -18.72
C ALA A 33 8.03 7.39 -18.48
N GLN A 34 6.90 8.08 -18.31
CA GLN A 34 6.91 9.51 -17.95
C GLN A 34 7.54 9.74 -16.57
N ALA A 35 7.19 8.92 -15.58
CA ALA A 35 7.79 8.99 -14.24
C ALA A 35 9.30 8.68 -14.26
N ARG A 36 9.74 7.70 -15.05
CA ARG A 36 11.16 7.36 -15.22
C ARG A 36 11.99 8.53 -15.74
N ALA A 37 11.40 9.40 -16.56
CA ALA A 37 12.10 10.54 -17.13
C ALA A 37 12.36 11.68 -16.12
N VAL A 38 11.68 11.68 -14.97
CA VAL A 38 11.74 12.78 -13.99
C VAL A 38 12.22 12.33 -12.60
N LEU A 39 12.00 11.06 -12.24
CA LEU A 39 12.42 10.54 -10.94
C LEU A 39 13.92 10.16 -10.92
N PRO A 40 14.60 10.34 -9.78
CA PRO A 40 15.89 9.70 -9.55
C PRO A 40 15.81 8.19 -9.78
N LEU A 41 16.92 7.60 -10.23
CA LEU A 41 17.00 6.17 -10.55
C LEU A 41 16.56 5.29 -9.38
N THR A 42 17.08 5.57 -8.18
CA THR A 42 16.79 4.86 -6.94
C THR A 42 15.30 4.92 -6.57
N ALA A 43 14.70 6.11 -6.64
CA ALA A 43 13.27 6.29 -6.40
C ALA A 43 12.40 5.55 -7.41
N TYR A 44 12.74 5.61 -8.70
CA TYR A 44 12.01 4.86 -9.72
C TYR A 44 12.14 3.35 -9.53
N ASN A 45 13.36 2.85 -9.30
CA ASN A 45 13.61 1.43 -9.10
C ASN A 45 12.86 0.90 -7.87
N TYR A 46 12.77 1.68 -6.79
CA TYR A 46 12.03 1.32 -5.58
C TYR A 46 10.54 1.07 -5.82
N VAL A 47 9.90 1.85 -6.71
CA VAL A 47 8.46 1.67 -7.03
C VAL A 47 8.22 0.70 -8.19
N ALA A 48 9.10 0.68 -9.19
CA ALA A 48 8.94 -0.13 -10.39
C ALA A 48 9.48 -1.57 -10.22
N GLY A 49 10.46 -1.76 -9.34
CA GLY A 49 11.10 -3.04 -9.07
C GLY A 49 10.17 -4.02 -8.35
N GLY A 50 10.39 -5.31 -8.58
CA GLY A 50 9.65 -6.39 -7.96
C GLY A 50 10.56 -7.44 -7.32
N ALA A 51 9.94 -8.40 -6.65
CA ALA A 51 10.67 -9.55 -6.10
C ALA A 51 11.19 -10.45 -7.23
N GLY A 52 12.44 -10.90 -7.10
CA GLY A 52 13.10 -11.79 -8.04
C GLY A 52 13.06 -11.27 -9.48
N SER A 53 12.59 -12.10 -10.40
CA SER A 53 12.44 -11.76 -11.83
C SER A 53 11.17 -10.94 -12.15
N CYS A 54 10.43 -10.47 -11.14
CA CYS A 54 9.15 -9.78 -11.29
C CYS A 54 8.03 -10.62 -11.93
N ALA A 55 8.20 -11.94 -12.06
CA ALA A 55 7.26 -12.83 -12.75
C ALA A 55 5.82 -12.75 -12.21
N THR A 56 5.64 -12.61 -10.90
CA THR A 56 4.31 -12.47 -10.28
C THR A 56 3.65 -11.14 -10.66
N MET A 57 4.41 -10.04 -10.76
CA MET A 57 3.88 -8.74 -11.19
C MET A 57 3.39 -8.79 -12.64
N ASP A 58 4.15 -9.46 -13.52
CA ASP A 58 3.74 -9.69 -14.90
C ASP A 58 2.50 -10.58 -14.97
N ALA A 59 2.46 -11.65 -14.17
CA ALA A 59 1.31 -12.55 -14.08
C ALA A 59 0.03 -11.83 -13.62
N ASN A 60 0.14 -10.89 -12.67
CA ASN A 60 -0.98 -10.07 -12.19
C ASN A 60 -1.60 -9.25 -13.34
N ARG A 61 -0.77 -8.60 -14.17
CA ARG A 61 -1.24 -7.83 -15.33
C ARG A 61 -1.81 -8.73 -16.43
N ALA A 62 -1.13 -9.84 -16.72
CA ALA A 62 -1.57 -10.82 -17.71
C ALA A 62 -2.93 -11.45 -17.32
N ALA A 63 -3.24 -11.54 -16.02
CA ALA A 63 -4.48 -12.12 -15.54
C ALA A 63 -5.75 -11.40 -16.02
N PHE A 64 -5.73 -10.07 -16.06
CA PHE A 64 -6.87 -9.28 -16.52
C PHE A 64 -7.14 -9.46 -18.02
N ARG A 65 -6.11 -9.73 -18.82
CA ARG A 65 -6.23 -9.93 -20.28
C ARG A 65 -6.94 -11.24 -20.66
N ARG A 66 -7.12 -12.15 -19.71
CA ARG A 66 -7.87 -13.41 -19.91
C ARG A 66 -9.38 -13.20 -19.88
N TRP A 67 -9.85 -12.02 -19.50
CA TRP A 67 -11.27 -11.69 -19.38
C TRP A 67 -11.65 -10.59 -20.37
N ALA A 68 -12.87 -10.68 -20.90
CA ALA A 68 -13.44 -9.69 -21.81
C ALA A 68 -14.82 -9.24 -21.32
N LEU A 69 -15.09 -7.95 -21.43
CA LEU A 69 -16.43 -7.40 -21.19
C LEU A 69 -17.30 -7.67 -22.42
N VAL A 70 -18.52 -8.17 -22.22
CA VAL A 70 -19.51 -8.34 -23.30
C VAL A 70 -20.36 -7.07 -23.39
N PRO A 71 -20.24 -6.27 -24.47
CA PRO A 71 -21.04 -5.06 -24.60
C PRO A 71 -22.52 -5.41 -24.73
N ARG A 72 -23.38 -4.65 -24.05
CA ARG A 72 -24.84 -4.80 -24.10
C ARG A 72 -25.44 -3.62 -24.83
N MET A 73 -25.90 -3.85 -26.06
CA MET A 73 -26.49 -2.82 -26.92
C MET A 73 -27.92 -2.48 -26.49
N LEU A 74 -28.40 -1.31 -26.91
CA LEU A 74 -29.76 -0.80 -26.66
C LEU A 74 -30.13 -0.74 -25.16
N ARG A 75 -29.14 -0.42 -24.31
CA ARG A 75 -29.37 -0.12 -22.89
C ARG A 75 -29.16 1.36 -22.64
N ASP A 76 -30.05 1.95 -21.83
CA ASP A 76 -29.83 3.28 -21.31
C ASP A 76 -28.62 3.27 -20.35
N THR A 77 -27.64 4.13 -20.66
CA THR A 77 -26.39 4.31 -19.90
C THR A 77 -26.17 5.76 -19.50
N SER A 78 -27.23 6.59 -19.56
CA SER A 78 -27.22 7.99 -19.17
C SER A 78 -26.86 8.16 -17.69
N ALA A 79 -27.42 7.32 -16.81
CA ALA A 79 -27.13 7.30 -15.38
C ALA A 79 -26.20 6.14 -14.99
N LYS A 80 -24.90 6.42 -14.92
CA LYS A 80 -23.90 5.45 -14.41
C LYS A 80 -23.75 5.62 -12.90
N LYS A 81 -24.18 4.61 -12.13
CA LYS A 81 -23.95 4.51 -10.69
C LYS A 81 -22.88 3.46 -10.44
N VAL A 82 -21.67 3.89 -10.09
CA VAL A 82 -20.53 3.01 -9.82
C VAL A 82 -20.13 2.99 -8.34
N GLY A 83 -20.82 3.77 -7.51
CA GLY A 83 -20.56 3.84 -6.07
C GLY A 83 -20.81 2.52 -5.35
N VAL A 84 -20.17 2.40 -4.20
CA VAL A 84 -20.18 1.21 -3.34
C VAL A 84 -20.36 1.63 -1.89
N GLU A 85 -20.91 0.76 -1.05
CA GLU A 85 -20.93 0.94 0.39
C GLU A 85 -19.97 -0.06 1.03
N LEU A 86 -18.98 0.43 1.78
CA LEU A 86 -18.02 -0.40 2.53
C LEU A 86 -18.01 0.06 3.98
N PHE A 87 -18.16 -0.88 4.91
CA PHE A 87 -18.12 -0.62 6.36
C PHE A 87 -19.11 0.47 6.81
N GLY A 88 -20.29 0.53 6.19
CA GLY A 88 -21.33 1.52 6.50
C GLY A 88 -21.10 2.92 5.91
N VAL A 89 -20.04 3.11 5.11
CA VAL A 89 -19.74 4.36 4.42
C VAL A 89 -19.99 4.21 2.92
N LYS A 90 -20.70 5.17 2.33
CA LYS A 90 -20.96 5.23 0.89
C LYS A 90 -19.83 5.99 0.19
N TYR A 91 -19.26 5.36 -0.82
CA TYR A 91 -18.24 5.92 -1.69
C TYR A 91 -18.80 6.09 -3.09
N ASP A 92 -18.46 7.20 -3.75
CA ASP A 92 -18.94 7.49 -5.11
C ASP A 92 -18.27 6.62 -6.19
N SER A 93 -17.12 6.03 -5.88
CA SER A 93 -16.37 5.12 -6.75
C SER A 93 -15.96 3.84 -6.00
N PRO A 94 -15.72 2.72 -6.72
CA PRO A 94 -15.19 1.49 -6.14
C PRO A 94 -13.65 1.46 -6.16
N ILE A 95 -13.01 2.62 -6.29
CA ILE A 95 -11.55 2.77 -6.36
C ILE A 95 -11.05 3.32 -5.02
N LEU A 96 -9.95 2.75 -4.53
CA LEU A 96 -9.25 3.17 -3.32
C LEU A 96 -7.78 3.38 -3.66
N MET A 97 -7.13 4.33 -2.99
CA MET A 97 -5.69 4.50 -3.13
C MET A 97 -4.98 3.53 -2.18
N ALA A 98 -4.30 2.54 -2.76
CA ALA A 98 -3.58 1.51 -2.01
C ALA A 98 -2.45 2.12 -1.15
N PRO A 99 -2.09 1.46 -0.02
CA PRO A 99 -1.00 1.94 0.82
C PRO A 99 0.33 1.78 0.11
N VAL A 100 0.96 2.91 -0.21
CA VAL A 100 2.33 2.99 -0.71
C VAL A 100 3.13 3.82 0.28
N GLY A 101 4.14 3.22 0.89
CA GLY A 101 5.03 3.90 1.83
C GLY A 101 6.10 4.74 1.14
N VAL A 102 6.82 5.52 1.95
CA VAL A 102 8.05 6.24 1.58
C VAL A 102 7.84 7.23 0.43
N GLN A 103 6.72 7.97 0.39
CA GLN A 103 6.38 8.78 -0.78
C GLN A 103 7.27 10.01 -0.97
N ALA A 104 8.08 10.37 0.03
CA ALA A 104 9.06 11.46 -0.08
C ALA A 104 10.12 11.24 -1.16
N ILE A 105 10.38 10.00 -1.56
CA ILE A 105 11.32 9.71 -2.64
C ILE A 105 10.71 9.98 -4.02
N PHE A 106 9.38 10.06 -4.12
CA PHE A 106 8.66 10.31 -5.38
C PHE A 106 8.31 11.79 -5.59
N ASN A 107 7.99 12.50 -4.50
CA ASN A 107 7.55 13.88 -4.56
C ASN A 107 7.79 14.60 -3.22
N GLU A 108 8.12 15.89 -3.29
CA GLU A 108 8.34 16.75 -2.11
C GLU A 108 7.09 16.89 -1.22
N GLU A 109 5.88 16.75 -1.79
CA GLU A 109 4.63 16.77 -1.02
C GLU A 109 4.35 15.46 -0.27
N ARG A 110 5.11 14.40 -0.54
CA ARG A 110 5.04 13.10 0.16
C ARG A 110 3.60 12.57 0.22
N GLU A 111 3.20 11.97 1.34
CA GLU A 111 1.83 11.48 1.57
C GLU A 111 0.80 12.60 1.72
N ILE A 112 1.20 13.83 2.09
CA ILE A 112 0.30 14.98 2.28
C ILE A 112 -0.36 15.38 0.95
N GLY A 113 0.42 15.48 -0.12
CA GLY A 113 -0.08 15.83 -1.46
C GLY A 113 -1.09 14.80 -1.99
N LEU A 114 -0.77 13.51 -1.82
CA LEU A 114 -1.66 12.43 -2.21
C LEU A 114 -2.95 12.42 -1.38
N ALA A 115 -2.85 12.65 -0.07
CA ALA A 115 -4.02 12.72 0.82
C ALA A 115 -4.99 13.84 0.44
N LYS A 116 -4.47 15.02 0.04
CA LYS A 116 -5.27 16.13 -0.51
C LYS A 116 -5.94 15.73 -1.82
N ALA A 117 -5.17 15.20 -2.77
CA ALA A 117 -5.70 14.80 -4.07
C ALA A 117 -6.82 13.75 -3.94
N CYS A 118 -6.65 12.76 -3.05
CA CYS A 118 -7.66 11.76 -2.74
C CYS A 118 -8.93 12.38 -2.14
N ALA A 119 -8.80 13.34 -1.21
CA ALA A 119 -9.93 14.06 -0.65
C ALA A 119 -10.69 14.86 -1.71
N ASP A 120 -9.98 15.57 -2.59
CA ASP A 120 -10.57 16.41 -3.65
C ASP A 120 -11.41 15.59 -4.65
N ILE A 121 -10.98 14.35 -4.96
CA ILE A 121 -11.69 13.47 -5.90
C ILE A 121 -12.63 12.47 -5.23
N GLY A 122 -12.74 12.50 -3.90
CA GLY A 122 -13.59 11.59 -3.13
C GLY A 122 -13.15 10.13 -3.16
N VAL A 123 -11.86 9.85 -3.32
CA VAL A 123 -11.28 8.50 -3.28
C VAL A 123 -10.66 8.26 -1.90
N PRO A 124 -10.96 7.13 -1.22
CA PRO A 124 -10.35 6.84 0.07
C PRO A 124 -8.83 6.68 -0.03
N TYR A 125 -8.10 7.39 0.83
CA TYR A 125 -6.66 7.22 0.95
C TYR A 125 -6.32 6.19 2.03
N ILE A 126 -5.58 5.13 1.69
CA ILE A 126 -5.06 4.18 2.66
C ILE A 126 -3.61 4.57 2.99
N MET A 127 -3.38 5.14 4.16
CA MET A 127 -2.05 5.56 4.61
C MET A 127 -1.23 4.36 5.08
N SER A 128 0.03 4.24 4.65
CA SER A 128 0.94 3.19 5.14
C SER A 128 1.54 3.52 6.51
N THR A 129 1.88 2.49 7.29
CA THR A 129 2.75 2.64 8.49
C THR A 129 4.13 3.17 8.10
N ALA A 130 4.68 2.74 6.96
CA ALA A 130 5.97 3.20 6.45
C ALA A 130 5.83 4.54 5.70
N SER A 131 5.39 5.59 6.38
CA SER A 131 5.09 6.91 5.81
C SER A 131 6.17 7.95 6.12
N SER A 132 6.43 8.85 5.17
CA SER A 132 7.37 9.97 5.35
C SER A 132 6.72 11.21 5.99
N SER A 133 5.40 11.17 6.20
CA SER A 133 4.61 12.13 6.97
C SER A 133 3.92 11.45 8.15
N THR A 134 3.61 12.22 9.19
CA THR A 134 2.95 11.70 10.40
C THR A 134 1.46 11.41 10.14
N ILE A 135 0.84 10.63 11.03
CA ILE A 135 -0.61 10.34 10.99
C ILE A 135 -1.41 11.65 11.03
N GLU A 136 -0.97 12.56 11.88
CA GLU A 136 -1.60 13.86 12.14
C GLU A 136 -1.49 14.79 10.92
N GLU A 137 -0.33 14.85 10.27
CA GLU A 137 -0.11 15.64 9.05
C GLU A 137 -1.01 15.16 7.91
N VAL A 138 -1.06 13.84 7.67
CA VAL A 138 -1.89 13.23 6.64
C VAL A 138 -3.37 13.45 6.92
N ALA A 139 -3.80 13.33 8.18
CA ALA A 139 -5.18 13.60 8.56
C ALA A 139 -5.56 15.08 8.36
N ALA A 140 -4.70 16.01 8.77
CA ALA A 140 -4.94 17.42 8.53
C ALA A 140 -5.06 17.72 7.03
N ALA A 141 -4.18 17.14 6.22
CA ALA A 141 -4.16 17.31 4.77
C ALA A 141 -5.39 16.74 4.06
N SER A 142 -5.88 15.59 4.51
CA SER A 142 -7.06 14.94 3.94
C SER A 142 -8.37 15.67 4.30
N GLY A 143 -8.38 16.59 5.28
CA GLY A 143 -9.54 17.44 5.58
C GLY A 143 -10.79 16.64 5.95
N SER A 144 -11.84 16.69 5.13
CA SER A 144 -13.06 15.87 5.26
C SER A 144 -13.03 14.58 4.43
N GLY A 145 -11.94 14.33 3.70
CA GLY A 145 -11.77 13.14 2.86
C GLY A 145 -11.66 11.85 3.65
N HIS A 146 -12.11 10.75 3.03
CA HIS A 146 -12.04 9.42 3.62
C HIS A 146 -10.61 8.92 3.72
N ARG A 147 -10.24 8.39 4.89
CA ARG A 147 -8.89 7.85 5.15
C ARG A 147 -8.93 6.56 5.95
N TRP A 148 -8.12 5.61 5.52
CA TRP A 148 -7.92 4.31 6.13
C TRP A 148 -6.45 4.19 6.54
N PHE A 149 -6.16 3.38 7.54
CA PHE A 149 -4.81 3.20 8.05
C PHE A 149 -4.35 1.78 7.78
N GLN A 150 -3.21 1.62 7.12
CA GLN A 150 -2.55 0.34 6.93
C GLN A 150 -1.51 0.14 8.04
N LEU A 151 -1.63 -0.98 8.74
CA LEU A 151 -0.74 -1.40 9.82
C LEU A 151 0.24 -2.46 9.32
N TYR A 152 1.53 -2.16 9.41
CA TYR A 152 2.55 -3.19 9.59
C TYR A 152 2.61 -3.50 11.07
N TRP A 153 2.33 -4.76 11.44
CA TRP A 153 2.09 -5.14 12.83
C TRP A 153 3.39 -5.13 13.65
N PRO A 154 3.62 -4.16 14.55
CA PRO A 154 4.82 -4.12 15.35
C PRO A 154 4.85 -5.26 16.38
N THR A 155 6.03 -5.82 16.67
CA THR A 155 6.20 -6.83 17.72
C THR A 155 5.78 -6.34 19.11
N SER A 156 5.84 -5.02 19.35
CA SER A 156 5.39 -4.39 20.58
C SER A 156 3.90 -4.05 20.55
N ASP A 157 3.16 -4.70 21.45
CA ASP A 157 1.76 -4.41 21.76
C ASP A 157 1.53 -2.95 22.20
N ALA A 158 2.50 -2.35 22.90
CA ALA A 158 2.39 -0.96 23.36
C ALA A 158 2.48 0.02 22.19
N ILE A 159 3.43 -0.20 21.27
CA ILE A 159 3.56 0.60 20.05
C ILE A 159 2.32 0.41 19.18
N THR A 160 1.86 -0.83 19.00
CA THR A 160 0.64 -1.16 18.25
C THR A 160 -0.56 -0.37 18.78
N ARG A 161 -0.80 -0.40 20.10
CA ARG A 161 -1.89 0.36 20.72
C ARG A 161 -1.73 1.87 20.54
N SER A 162 -0.51 2.39 20.61
CA SER A 162 -0.23 3.82 20.41
C SER A 162 -0.57 4.26 18.98
N LEU A 163 -0.08 3.55 17.97
CA LEU A 163 -0.34 3.83 16.55
C LEU A 163 -1.83 3.79 16.22
N LEU A 164 -2.52 2.74 16.65
CA LEU A 164 -3.97 2.60 16.41
C LEU A 164 -4.78 3.68 17.12
N SER A 165 -4.39 4.06 18.34
CA SER A 165 -5.04 5.13 19.10
C SER A 165 -4.84 6.49 18.43
N ARG A 166 -3.63 6.76 17.90
CA ARG A 166 -3.33 7.96 17.10
C ARG A 166 -4.13 8.01 15.80
N ALA A 167 -4.17 6.90 15.06
CA ALA A 167 -4.99 6.80 13.85
C ALA A 167 -6.48 7.04 14.14
N HIS A 168 -7.02 6.38 15.17
CA HIS A 168 -8.41 6.56 15.57
C HIS A 168 -8.72 8.01 16.00
N ALA A 169 -7.85 8.63 16.81
CA ALA A 169 -8.00 10.04 17.21
C ALA A 169 -7.98 11.01 16.01
N ASN A 170 -7.34 10.63 14.91
CA ASN A 170 -7.25 11.40 13.67
C ASN A 170 -8.28 10.96 12.60
N SER A 171 -9.36 10.31 13.03
CA SER A 171 -10.50 9.92 12.18
C SER A 171 -10.15 8.96 11.03
N PHE A 172 -9.15 8.10 11.21
CA PHE A 172 -8.98 6.94 10.36
C PHE A 172 -10.04 5.89 10.73
N THR A 173 -10.88 5.51 9.76
CA THR A 173 -12.11 4.74 10.04
C THR A 173 -12.01 3.25 9.73
N VAL A 174 -10.99 2.83 8.98
CA VAL A 174 -10.78 1.43 8.59
C VAL A 174 -9.32 1.08 8.81
N LEU A 175 -9.09 -0.09 9.38
CA LEU A 175 -7.77 -0.69 9.58
C LEU A 175 -7.52 -1.74 8.49
N VAL A 176 -6.39 -1.63 7.80
CA VAL A 176 -5.89 -2.60 6.84
C VAL A 176 -4.63 -3.24 7.42
N VAL A 177 -4.68 -4.53 7.77
CA VAL A 177 -3.51 -5.23 8.31
C VAL A 177 -2.76 -5.91 7.18
N THR A 178 -1.50 -5.56 6.97
CA THR A 178 -0.65 -6.17 5.94
C THR A 178 0.09 -7.35 6.54
N LEU A 179 -0.10 -8.54 5.96
CA LEU A 179 0.42 -9.82 6.47
C LEU A 179 1.46 -10.49 5.56
N ASP A 180 1.74 -9.90 4.39
CA ASP A 180 2.57 -10.50 3.35
C ASP A 180 3.99 -9.89 3.25
N THR A 181 4.38 -9.05 4.22
CA THR A 181 5.68 -8.36 4.27
C THR A 181 6.31 -8.51 5.66
N TRP A 182 6.59 -9.75 6.08
CA TRP A 182 7.27 -10.06 7.33
C TRP A 182 8.80 -10.16 7.18
N ALA A 183 9.31 -10.16 5.94
CA ALA A 183 10.73 -10.11 5.62
C ALA A 183 10.96 -9.18 4.42
N LEU A 184 12.16 -8.60 4.32
CA LEU A 184 12.54 -7.87 3.13
C LEU A 184 12.65 -8.85 1.95
N SER A 185 11.94 -8.55 0.87
CA SER A 185 11.98 -9.40 -0.32
C SER A 185 13.28 -9.20 -1.11
N TRP A 186 13.72 -10.24 -1.82
CA TRP A 186 14.83 -10.15 -2.76
C TRP A 186 14.42 -9.32 -3.98
N ARG A 187 14.81 -8.04 -4.02
CA ARG A 187 14.47 -7.10 -5.10
C ARG A 187 15.77 -6.63 -5.79
N PRO A 188 16.15 -7.23 -6.93
CA PRO A 188 17.42 -6.92 -7.59
C PRO A 188 17.63 -5.43 -7.87
N ALA A 189 16.58 -4.71 -8.28
CA ALA A 189 16.67 -3.28 -8.57
C ALA A 189 17.01 -2.41 -7.34
N ASP A 190 16.65 -2.86 -6.15
CA ASP A 190 16.97 -2.19 -4.88
C ASP A 190 18.36 -2.64 -4.38
N LEU A 191 18.67 -3.94 -4.52
CA LEU A 191 19.94 -4.55 -4.10
C LEU A 191 21.14 -4.04 -4.91
N ASP A 192 20.99 -3.91 -6.24
CA ASP A 192 22.06 -3.45 -7.13
C ASP A 192 22.43 -1.98 -6.86
N GLU A 193 21.49 -1.18 -6.36
CA GLU A 193 21.68 0.22 -5.95
C GLU A 193 22.00 0.37 -4.45
N GLY A 194 21.90 -0.72 -3.67
CA GLY A 194 22.02 -0.68 -2.21
C GLY A 194 21.00 0.25 -1.54
N TYR A 195 19.78 0.36 -2.09
CA TYR A 195 18.85 1.42 -1.77
C TYR A 195 17.65 0.95 -0.94
N ILE A 196 17.67 1.30 0.35
CA ILE A 196 16.58 1.03 1.30
C ILE A 196 16.28 2.33 2.08
N PRO A 197 15.24 3.10 1.70
CA PRO A 197 15.00 4.43 2.25
C PRO A 197 14.80 4.47 3.77
N PHE A 198 14.08 3.49 4.32
CA PHE A 198 13.76 3.44 5.75
C PHE A 198 14.98 3.19 6.63
N MET A 199 16.06 2.58 6.13
CA MET A 199 17.35 2.48 6.84
C MET A 199 18.00 3.85 7.08
N SER A 200 17.60 4.86 6.29
CA SER A 200 18.08 6.25 6.40
C SER A 200 17.05 7.19 7.06
N GLY A 201 15.98 6.65 7.65
CA GLY A 201 14.92 7.43 8.29
C GLY A 201 13.81 7.91 7.36
N THR A 202 13.95 7.74 6.04
CA THR A 202 12.91 8.13 5.09
C THR A 202 11.80 7.09 5.09
N GLY A 203 10.58 7.49 5.45
CA GLY A 203 9.45 6.56 5.62
C GLY A 203 9.18 6.13 7.07
N ASN A 204 9.91 6.69 8.04
CA ASN A 204 9.81 6.34 9.47
C ASN A 204 9.08 7.41 10.29
N ALA A 205 8.40 8.36 9.66
CA ALA A 205 7.81 9.51 10.36
C ALA A 205 6.74 9.07 11.37
N VAL A 206 6.03 7.98 11.08
CA VAL A 206 4.99 7.43 11.95
C VAL A 206 5.58 6.87 13.24
N GLY A 207 6.63 6.05 13.16
CA GLY A 207 7.34 5.52 14.32
C GLY A 207 8.12 6.60 15.06
N PHE A 208 8.86 7.45 14.34
CA PHE A 208 9.67 8.51 14.95
C PHE A 208 8.85 9.53 15.73
N SER A 209 7.61 9.78 15.32
CA SER A 209 6.70 10.66 16.05
C SER A 209 5.84 9.92 17.09
N ASP A 210 5.95 8.60 17.22
CA ASP A 210 5.14 7.81 18.14
C ASP A 210 5.69 7.87 19.58
N PRO A 211 4.86 8.26 20.58
CA PRO A 211 5.33 8.35 21.96
C PRO A 211 5.80 7.00 22.54
N ALA A 212 5.15 5.89 22.20
CA ALA A 212 5.52 4.58 22.72
C ALA A 212 6.83 4.08 22.08
N PHE A 213 7.01 4.29 20.78
CA PHE A 213 8.28 4.01 20.10
C PHE A 213 9.42 4.83 20.71
N ARG A 214 9.25 6.15 20.84
CA ARG A 214 10.27 7.04 21.42
C ARG A 214 10.64 6.65 22.85
N ALA A 215 9.66 6.28 23.67
CA ALA A 215 9.90 5.80 25.03
C ALA A 215 10.70 4.48 25.03
N SER A 216 10.37 3.54 24.13
CA SER A 216 11.10 2.27 23.98
C SER A 216 12.54 2.47 23.53
N LEU A 217 12.75 3.36 22.55
CA LEU A 217 14.08 3.72 22.05
C LEU A 217 14.93 4.35 23.15
N ALA A 218 14.38 5.33 23.87
CA ALA A 218 15.08 6.00 24.97
C ALA A 218 15.44 5.02 26.10
N ALA A 219 14.55 4.08 26.43
CA ALA A 219 14.82 3.06 27.45
C ALA A 219 15.93 2.08 27.03
N SER A 220 15.96 1.71 25.76
CA SER A 220 16.92 0.72 25.24
C SER A 220 18.30 1.32 24.95
N HIS A 221 18.36 2.62 24.64
CA HIS A 221 19.57 3.28 24.14
C HIS A 221 19.90 4.58 24.89
N ASN A 222 19.98 4.51 26.23
CA ASN A 222 20.47 5.58 27.09
C ASN A 222 19.88 6.99 26.80
N GLY A 223 18.58 7.05 26.54
CA GLY A 223 17.87 8.31 26.26
C GLY A 223 17.95 8.79 24.80
N ALA A 224 18.36 7.92 23.86
CA ALA A 224 18.39 8.27 22.45
C ALA A 224 17.00 8.68 21.93
N THR A 225 17.00 9.69 21.05
CA THR A 225 15.83 10.09 20.26
C THR A 225 16.08 9.87 18.78
N PRO A 226 15.02 9.72 17.96
CA PRO A 226 15.16 9.59 16.51
C PRO A 226 15.98 10.72 15.87
N GLU A 227 15.86 11.95 16.37
CA GLU A 227 16.60 13.12 15.84
C GLU A 227 18.09 13.06 16.18
N SER A 228 18.43 12.49 17.35
CA SER A 228 19.83 12.36 17.78
C SER A 228 20.56 11.20 17.09
N HIS A 229 19.84 10.12 16.76
CA HIS A 229 20.42 8.88 16.23
C HIS A 229 19.50 8.23 15.18
N VAL A 230 19.35 8.88 14.02
CA VAL A 230 18.43 8.44 12.95
C VAL A 230 18.68 7.00 12.51
N GLY A 231 19.95 6.60 12.33
CA GLY A 231 20.28 5.24 11.88
C GLY A 231 19.89 4.16 12.91
N LEU A 232 20.10 4.45 14.20
CA LEU A 232 19.73 3.55 15.30
C LEU A 232 18.20 3.41 15.40
N ALA A 233 17.49 4.55 15.40
CA ALA A 233 16.03 4.54 15.45
C ALA A 233 15.42 3.84 14.22
N SER A 234 16.03 4.03 13.04
CA SER A 234 15.62 3.34 11.82
C SER A 234 15.79 1.83 11.93
N ALA A 235 16.92 1.36 12.47
CA ALA A 235 17.16 -0.07 12.67
C ALA A 235 16.14 -0.70 13.61
N GLU A 236 15.85 -0.06 14.75
CA GLU A 236 14.85 -0.51 15.73
C GLU A 236 13.43 -0.57 15.14
N GLU A 237 13.04 0.41 14.33
CA GLU A 237 11.72 0.42 13.68
C GLU A 237 11.60 -0.71 12.65
N VAL A 238 12.65 -0.96 11.87
CA VAL A 238 12.69 -2.07 10.90
C VAL A 238 12.68 -3.41 11.61
N GLU A 239 13.46 -3.59 12.66
CA GLU A 239 13.50 -4.82 13.45
C GLU A 239 12.14 -5.09 14.12
N GLY A 240 11.49 -4.06 14.66
CA GLY A 240 10.17 -4.18 15.27
C GLY A 240 9.04 -4.56 14.30
N VAL A 241 9.26 -4.42 12.98
CA VAL A 241 8.25 -4.67 11.93
C VAL A 241 8.59 -5.91 11.08
N VAL A 242 9.86 -6.07 10.73
CA VAL A 242 10.38 -7.06 9.76
C VAL A 242 11.25 -8.11 10.45
N GLY A 243 11.60 -7.92 11.72
CA GLY A 243 12.40 -8.86 12.52
C GLY A 243 11.58 -10.08 12.95
N GLY A 244 11.18 -10.92 11.99
CA GLY A 244 10.99 -12.34 12.28
C GLY A 244 12.38 -12.94 12.53
N GLU A 245 12.53 -13.75 13.58
CA GLU A 245 13.75 -14.50 13.85
C GLU A 245 14.18 -15.21 12.56
N ASP A 246 15.31 -14.79 12.00
CA ASP A 246 15.98 -15.53 10.94
C ASP A 246 16.29 -16.92 11.50
N CYS A 247 15.51 -17.92 11.10
CA CYS A 247 15.91 -19.32 11.15
C CYS A 247 17.04 -19.54 10.14
N VAL A 248 18.20 -18.95 10.40
CA VAL A 248 19.46 -19.28 9.76
C VAL A 248 20.28 -20.03 10.80
N GLU A 249 20.36 -21.36 10.62
CA GLU A 249 21.21 -22.25 11.40
C GLU A 249 22.60 -21.66 11.62
N GLY A 250 23.04 -21.57 12.88
CA GLY A 250 24.46 -21.31 13.14
C GLY A 250 24.89 -20.76 14.49
N ASP A 251 24.13 -20.83 15.59
CA ASP A 251 24.75 -20.62 16.91
C ASP A 251 24.20 -21.56 18.00
N SER A 252 24.78 -22.76 18.04
CA SER A 252 24.72 -23.64 19.19
C SER A 252 25.52 -23.04 20.34
N ARG A 253 24.95 -22.07 21.08
CA ARG A 253 25.31 -21.68 22.46
C ARG A 253 24.53 -20.43 22.90
N ARG A 254 23.32 -20.62 23.45
CA ARG A 254 22.88 -19.97 24.70
C ARG A 254 21.47 -20.44 25.12
N ARG A 255 21.47 -21.35 26.10
CA ARG A 255 20.64 -21.36 27.32
C ARG A 255 19.10 -21.39 27.18
N GLY A 256 18.56 -22.59 27.39
CA GLY A 256 17.55 -22.84 28.43
C GLY A 256 16.11 -22.44 28.13
N CYS A 257 15.43 -23.20 27.27
CA CYS A 257 13.97 -23.27 27.32
C CYS A 257 13.55 -24.31 28.37
N GLU A 258 13.19 -23.83 29.56
CA GLU A 258 12.32 -24.57 30.46
C GLU A 258 10.93 -24.69 29.82
N GLU A 259 10.39 -25.90 29.85
CA GLU A 259 9.02 -26.22 29.47
C GLU A 259 8.04 -25.48 30.38
N GLY A 260 7.45 -24.41 29.87
CA GLY A 260 6.32 -23.70 30.48
C GLY A 260 5.10 -23.80 29.57
N GLY A 261 4.21 -24.73 29.88
CA GLY A 261 2.98 -24.98 29.13
C GLY A 261 2.06 -23.75 29.04
N GLY A 262 1.59 -23.48 27.83
CA GLY A 262 0.57 -22.48 27.52
C GLY A 262 0.22 -22.58 26.04
N GLY A 263 -0.79 -23.39 25.72
CA GLY A 263 -1.16 -23.76 24.36
C GLY A 263 -1.41 -22.57 23.43
N ARG A 264 -0.81 -22.62 22.26
CA ARG A 264 -1.36 -21.99 21.05
C ARG A 264 -1.71 -23.12 20.09
N ASP A 265 -3.00 -23.28 19.88
CA ASP A 265 -3.56 -24.28 18.99
C ASP A 265 -2.94 -24.15 17.60
N GLY A 266 -2.48 -25.28 17.07
CA GLY A 266 -1.83 -25.41 15.78
C GLY A 266 -2.79 -25.06 14.65
N TRP A 267 -2.35 -24.16 13.76
CA TRP A 267 -3.01 -23.92 12.49
C TRP A 267 -2.72 -25.11 11.55
N ASP A 268 -3.78 -25.83 11.19
CA ASP A 268 -3.74 -26.90 10.19
C ASP A 268 -3.53 -26.30 8.78
N TYR A 269 -2.37 -26.56 8.19
CA TYR A 269 -1.97 -26.11 6.85
C TYR A 269 -2.43 -27.07 5.72
N SER A 270 -3.47 -27.88 5.91
CA SER A 270 -3.90 -28.89 4.92
C SER A 270 -4.91 -28.43 3.85
N LEU A 271 -5.03 -27.12 3.59
CA LEU A 271 -5.88 -26.61 2.49
C LEU A 271 -5.08 -26.38 1.20
N GLN A 272 -4.79 -27.46 0.47
CA GLN A 272 -4.44 -27.36 -0.95
C GLN A 272 -5.69 -27.02 -1.78
N PRO A 273 -5.64 -26.09 -2.76
CA PRO A 273 -6.76 -25.82 -3.63
C PRO A 273 -7.05 -27.02 -4.54
N ARG A 274 -8.24 -27.62 -4.39
CA ARG A 274 -8.75 -28.63 -5.32
C ARG A 274 -8.87 -28.02 -6.72
N ARG A 275 -8.24 -28.64 -7.72
CA ARG A 275 -8.43 -28.31 -9.14
C ARG A 275 -9.93 -28.36 -9.49
N PRO A 276 -10.49 -27.37 -10.21
CA PRO A 276 -11.85 -27.48 -10.70
C PRO A 276 -11.97 -28.61 -11.74
N PRO A 277 -13.07 -29.38 -11.78
CA PRO A 277 -13.24 -30.45 -12.75
C PRO A 277 -13.35 -29.87 -14.17
N ALA A 278 -12.70 -30.53 -15.12
CA ALA A 278 -12.74 -30.19 -16.54
C ALA A 278 -14.19 -30.18 -17.05
N ARG A 279 -14.66 -29.05 -17.58
CA ARG A 279 -15.94 -28.98 -18.30
C ARG A 279 -15.86 -29.86 -19.55
N ARG A 280 -16.69 -30.90 -19.60
CA ARG A 280 -16.97 -31.68 -20.81
C ARG A 280 -17.53 -30.75 -21.89
N ARG A 281 -17.00 -30.85 -23.11
CA ARG A 281 -17.61 -30.31 -24.33
C ARG A 281 -18.81 -31.17 -24.71
N GLY A 282 -19.91 -30.53 -25.10
CA GLY A 282 -21.13 -31.15 -25.66
C GLY A 282 -22.37 -30.42 -25.14
N GLY A 283 -23.34 -29.99 -25.94
CA GLY A 283 -23.55 -30.12 -27.38
C GLY A 283 -24.52 -29.03 -27.85
N VAL A 284 -24.59 -28.90 -29.16
CA VAL A 284 -25.49 -28.03 -29.92
C VAL A 284 -26.94 -28.36 -29.56
N ILE A 285 -27.75 -27.36 -29.19
CA ILE A 285 -29.20 -27.48 -29.13
C ILE A 285 -29.75 -26.56 -30.22
N GLY A 286 -30.33 -27.17 -31.25
CA GLY A 286 -31.00 -26.50 -32.36
C GLY A 286 -32.39 -25.98 -31.95
N CYS A 287 -32.81 -24.90 -32.60
CA CYS A 287 -34.19 -24.42 -32.63
C CYS A 287 -35.11 -25.44 -33.32
N PRO A 288 -36.36 -25.58 -32.84
CA PRO A 288 -37.50 -25.82 -33.70
C PRO A 288 -38.27 -24.52 -33.96
N SER A 289 -38.63 -24.36 -35.24
CA SER A 289 -39.60 -23.47 -35.91
C SER A 289 -40.50 -22.59 -35.06
#